data_AF-E1BPG0-F1
#
_entry.id   AF-E1BPG0-F1
#
_cell.length_a   1.000
_cell.length_b   1.000
_cell.length_c   1.000
_cell.angle_alpha   90.00
_cell.angle_beta   90.00
_cell.angle_gamma   90.00
#
_symmetry.space_group_name_H-M   'P 1'
#
loop_
_entity.id
_entity.type
_entity.pdbx_description
1 polymer ?
#
loop_
_entity_poly.entity_id
_entity_poly.type
_entity_poly.pdbx_seq_one_letter_code
_entity_poly.pdbx_strand_id
1 'polypeptide(L)'
;MGSRAQTQKLWCTDFVAPWHGESSWTRDRTRVPCNGRRIPNHWTTRETSRRQSKETQQRRCLSPPGGKYIKDRAAPPEVGPRSPRRRARGPGSLTMSVRVARAARAWARSVSGRRGSSNCPRPPPAAVDVAALLRDATAADGGSQDAQAAAGRREPGQCSVLLFPGQGSQVVGMGRGLLRYPRVRELYDAARRVLGYDLLELSLRGPQEALDRTVHCQPAVFVASLAAVEKLHHLQPAVIENCVAAAGFSVGEFAALVFAGAMEFSEGLYAVKIRAEAMQEASEAVPSGMLSVLGQRQSKFTVACLEAQEHCKTRGIENPVCVVSNYLFPDCRVISGHLEALQFLQKNSSKYHFRRTKMLPVSGGFHTRLMEPAVEPLVQVLKAIDVKKPLVSVHSNVDGNRYMHPKHIQKLLAQQVVSPVKWEQTMHAIYERRKGTAFPQTFEVGPGKQLGAILRSCNLQAWRSYSHVEVLEAGEDPEEPL
;
A
#
# COMPACT_ATOMS: atom_id res chain seq x y z
N MET A 1 50.56 -40.90 5.42
CA MET A 1 50.41 -41.59 4.13
C MET A 1 48.96 -41.32 3.70
N GLY A 2 48.61 -40.75 2.54
CA GLY A 2 49.01 -41.13 1.16
C GLY A 2 48.02 -42.19 0.64
N SER A 3 47.46 -42.18 -0.58
CA SER A 3 47.56 -41.23 -1.71
C SER A 3 46.45 -41.52 -2.75
N ARG A 4 45.97 -40.49 -3.48
CA ARG A 4 45.29 -40.50 -4.80
C ARG A 4 44.20 -41.57 -5.15
N ALA A 5 42.98 -41.07 -5.27
CA ALA A 5 42.08 -41.12 -6.45
C ALA A 5 42.03 -42.34 -7.42
N GLN A 6 40.80 -42.76 -7.74
CA GLN A 6 40.43 -43.44 -9.00
C GLN A 6 39.06 -42.92 -9.52
N THR A 7 38.72 -43.23 -10.78
CA THR A 7 37.72 -42.48 -11.59
C THR A 7 36.89 -43.40 -12.52
N GLN A 8 35.82 -42.86 -13.13
CA GLN A 8 34.83 -43.42 -14.11
C GLN A 8 33.43 -43.67 -13.50
N LYS A 9 32.28 -43.52 -14.19
CA LYS A 9 31.86 -42.87 -15.46
C LYS A 9 30.35 -42.51 -15.29
N LEU A 10 29.85 -41.32 -15.62
CA LEU A 10 29.51 -40.78 -16.95
C LEU A 10 28.39 -41.53 -17.71
N TRP A 11 27.24 -40.86 -17.90
CA TRP A 11 26.28 -41.03 -19.02
C TRP A 11 25.56 -39.68 -19.24
N CYS A 12 25.52 -39.17 -20.48
CA CYS A 12 24.82 -37.94 -20.87
C CYS A 12 24.82 -37.76 -22.41
N THR A 13 23.64 -37.81 -23.04
CA THR A 13 23.27 -37.30 -24.39
C THR A 13 21.78 -36.89 -24.31
N ASP A 14 21.14 -36.02 -25.11
CA ASP A 14 20.98 -35.84 -26.59
C ASP A 14 20.48 -34.39 -26.85
N PHE A 15 20.41 -33.75 -28.04
CA PHE A 15 21.11 -33.79 -29.35
C PHE A 15 20.90 -32.40 -30.05
N VAL A 16 21.47 -32.13 -31.25
CA VAL A 16 21.54 -30.76 -31.84
C VAL A 16 21.30 -30.67 -33.38
N ALA A 17 20.54 -29.64 -33.81
CA ALA A 17 20.42 -29.03 -35.16
C ALA A 17 19.91 -29.93 -36.33
N PRO A 18 19.73 -29.42 -37.60
CA PRO A 18 20.77 -28.84 -38.48
C PRO A 18 20.38 -27.53 -39.25
N TRP A 19 21.23 -27.10 -40.20
CA TRP A 19 21.13 -25.91 -41.08
C TRP A 19 21.84 -26.19 -42.43
N HIS A 20 21.41 -25.59 -43.55
CA HIS A 20 22.10 -25.54 -44.87
C HIS A 20 21.59 -24.33 -45.69
N GLY A 21 22.34 -23.64 -46.55
CA GLY A 21 23.79 -23.69 -46.86
C GLY A 21 24.21 -22.75 -48.02
N GLU A 22 25.54 -22.52 -48.20
CA GLU A 22 26.24 -21.96 -49.40
C GLU A 22 25.96 -20.49 -49.82
N SER A 23 26.86 -19.65 -50.40
CA SER A 23 28.34 -19.56 -50.62
C SER A 23 28.69 -18.05 -50.91
N SER A 24 29.85 -17.49 -51.36
CA SER A 24 31.20 -17.91 -51.82
C SER A 24 32.26 -16.75 -51.82
N TRP A 25 33.54 -17.06 -51.53
CA TRP A 25 34.81 -16.51 -52.13
C TRP A 25 35.28 -15.00 -52.12
N THR A 26 36.23 -14.70 -51.20
CA THR A 26 37.60 -14.10 -51.40
C THR A 26 37.98 -12.58 -51.47
N ARG A 27 39.25 -12.33 -51.03
CA ARG A 27 40.20 -11.18 -51.17
C ARG A 27 40.00 -9.90 -50.32
N ASP A 28 41.02 -9.05 -50.07
CA ASP A 28 42.44 -9.23 -49.64
C ASP A 28 43.03 -7.87 -49.11
N ARG A 29 44.15 -7.89 -48.37
CA ARG A 29 45.17 -6.82 -48.10
C ARG A 29 44.78 -5.34 -47.73
N THR A 30 44.88 -5.05 -46.42
CA THR A 30 45.82 -4.09 -45.74
C THR A 30 46.26 -2.72 -46.34
N ARG A 31 46.38 -1.72 -45.43
CA ARG A 31 47.07 -0.38 -45.46
C ARG A 31 46.26 0.80 -46.08
N VAL A 32 46.00 1.97 -45.47
CA VAL A 32 46.71 2.90 -44.51
C VAL A 32 47.82 3.73 -45.23
N PRO A 33 47.98 5.08 -45.07
CA PRO A 33 47.30 6.09 -44.21
C PRO A 33 46.93 7.49 -44.81
N CYS A 34 46.26 8.33 -43.98
CA CYS A 34 46.47 9.79 -43.75
C CYS A 34 46.08 10.92 -44.73
N ASN A 35 45.82 12.08 -44.10
CA ASN A 35 45.67 13.47 -44.57
C ASN A 35 44.47 13.80 -45.49
N GLY A 36 43.75 14.92 -45.31
CA GLY A 36 43.77 15.91 -44.21
C GLY A 36 43.33 17.31 -44.63
N ARG A 37 42.95 18.17 -43.67
CA ARG A 37 42.55 19.60 -43.81
C ARG A 37 41.18 19.87 -44.50
N ARG A 38 40.46 20.98 -44.26
CA ARG A 38 40.25 21.84 -43.06
C ARG A 38 39.16 22.91 -43.36
N ILE A 39 38.46 23.42 -42.33
CA ILE A 39 37.65 24.68 -42.27
C ILE A 39 36.38 24.80 -43.20
N PRO A 40 35.42 25.74 -42.95
CA PRO A 40 33.99 25.32 -42.83
C PRO A 40 32.94 26.37 -43.33
N ASN A 41 31.78 26.39 -42.66
CA ASN A 41 30.89 27.54 -42.35
C ASN A 41 29.66 27.89 -43.23
N HIS A 42 28.50 27.93 -42.54
CA HIS A 42 27.21 28.59 -42.89
C HIS A 42 26.53 28.05 -44.18
N TRP A 43 25.21 28.19 -44.41
CA TRP A 43 24.14 29.04 -43.85
C TRP A 43 22.99 28.14 -43.31
N THR A 44 22.24 28.50 -42.26
CA THR A 44 20.90 29.17 -42.30
C THR A 44 20.05 28.85 -43.55
N THR A 45 18.73 28.63 -43.46
CA THR A 45 17.74 29.25 -42.54
C THR A 45 16.46 28.40 -42.40
N ARG A 46 15.56 28.80 -41.49
CA ARG A 46 14.06 28.84 -41.55
C ARG A 46 13.28 28.02 -42.61
N GLU A 47 12.00 27.65 -42.47
CA GLU A 47 10.94 27.68 -41.43
C GLU A 47 9.61 27.38 -42.17
N THR A 48 8.50 27.11 -41.46
CA THR A 48 7.12 26.99 -42.03
C THR A 48 6.84 25.77 -42.95
N SER A 49 5.58 25.38 -43.21
CA SER A 49 4.43 25.24 -42.31
C SER A 49 3.30 24.38 -42.92
N ARG A 50 2.37 23.92 -42.04
CA ARG A 50 0.91 23.77 -42.28
C ARG A 50 0.35 22.69 -43.23
N ARG A 51 -0.77 22.11 -42.74
CA ARG A 51 -1.96 21.61 -43.46
C ARG A 51 -1.80 20.32 -44.32
N GLN A 52 -2.88 19.61 -44.68
CA GLN A 52 -4.12 19.20 -43.96
C GLN A 52 -4.94 18.30 -44.93
N SER A 53 -5.30 17.09 -44.51
CA SER A 53 -6.31 16.22 -45.15
C SER A 53 -6.87 15.29 -44.05
N LYS A 54 -8.20 15.03 -43.94
CA LYS A 54 -9.11 14.30 -44.85
C LYS A 54 -8.67 12.83 -45.04
N GLU A 55 -9.53 11.81 -44.86
CA GLU A 55 -10.95 11.81 -44.47
C GLU A 55 -11.40 10.46 -43.88
N THR A 56 -12.67 10.37 -43.44
CA THR A 56 -13.26 9.24 -42.71
C THR A 56 -13.79 8.14 -43.63
N GLN A 57 -13.70 6.85 -43.26
CA GLN A 57 -14.79 5.88 -43.51
C GLN A 57 -14.76 4.62 -42.62
N GLN A 58 -15.86 3.86 -42.62
CA GLN A 58 -16.16 2.74 -41.71
C GLN A 58 -16.42 1.43 -42.46
N ARG A 59 -16.20 0.28 -41.80
CA ARG A 59 -16.93 -1.00 -41.91
C ARG A 59 -16.61 -1.80 -40.64
N ARG A 60 -17.57 -2.05 -39.74
CA ARG A 60 -18.68 -3.03 -39.71
C ARG A 60 -18.24 -4.46 -39.31
N CYS A 61 -19.08 -5.07 -38.47
CA CYS A 61 -18.82 -6.26 -37.66
C CYS A 61 -19.02 -7.59 -38.43
N LEU A 62 -18.56 -8.71 -37.85
CA LEU A 62 -19.18 -10.04 -37.98
C LEU A 62 -18.83 -10.95 -36.78
N SER A 63 -19.73 -11.90 -36.48
CA SER A 63 -19.63 -13.07 -35.58
C SER A 63 -20.34 -14.24 -36.35
N PRO A 64 -20.51 -15.51 -35.90
CA PRO A 64 -20.39 -16.19 -34.57
C PRO A 64 -19.51 -17.49 -34.71
N PRO A 65 -19.83 -18.71 -34.19
CA PRO A 65 -20.42 -19.24 -32.93
C PRO A 65 -19.36 -20.07 -32.12
N GLY A 66 -19.62 -20.91 -31.08
CA GLY A 66 -20.80 -21.20 -30.25
C GLY A 66 -21.25 -22.69 -30.21
N GLY A 67 -20.95 -23.47 -29.15
CA GLY A 67 -21.40 -24.89 -29.03
C GLY A 67 -21.26 -25.62 -27.67
N LYS A 68 -22.40 -26.16 -27.17
CA LYS A 68 -22.74 -27.52 -26.63
C LYS A 68 -21.59 -28.50 -26.21
N TYR A 69 -21.69 -29.43 -25.22
CA TYR A 69 -22.71 -29.86 -24.22
C TYR A 69 -22.05 -30.84 -23.18
N ILE A 70 -22.77 -31.25 -22.11
CA ILE A 70 -22.58 -32.45 -21.22
C ILE A 70 -21.37 -32.37 -20.24
N LYS A 71 -21.46 -32.47 -18.89
CA LYS A 71 -21.99 -33.45 -17.90
C LYS A 71 -21.12 -34.72 -17.69
N ASP A 72 -20.56 -34.92 -16.49
CA ASP A 72 -20.95 -36.03 -15.59
C ASP A 72 -20.31 -35.97 -14.18
N ARG A 73 -20.71 -36.91 -13.29
CA ARG A 73 -20.28 -37.03 -11.88
C ARG A 73 -19.51 -38.33 -11.61
N ALA A 74 -18.53 -38.28 -10.71
CA ALA A 74 -18.15 -39.42 -9.87
C ALA A 74 -17.57 -38.94 -8.51
N ALA A 75 -17.66 -39.78 -7.48
CA ALA A 75 -17.18 -39.54 -6.12
C ALA A 75 -16.51 -40.82 -5.56
N PRO A 76 -15.72 -40.76 -4.46
CA PRO A 76 -14.73 -41.78 -4.13
C PRO A 76 -15.25 -42.92 -3.23
N PRO A 77 -14.49 -44.02 -3.09
CA PRO A 77 -14.67 -45.01 -2.03
C PRO A 77 -13.90 -44.64 -0.74
N GLU A 78 -14.41 -45.09 0.41
CA GLU A 78 -13.71 -45.11 1.70
C GLU A 78 -13.02 -46.46 1.95
N VAL A 79 -12.24 -46.56 3.05
CA VAL A 79 -12.35 -47.56 4.15
C VAL A 79 -10.98 -47.67 4.90
N GLY A 80 -11.02 -47.80 6.24
CA GLY A 80 -9.84 -48.01 7.11
C GLY A 80 -9.51 -49.50 7.33
N PRO A 81 -9.17 -49.97 8.56
CA PRO A 81 -9.01 -49.24 9.83
C PRO A 81 -7.86 -49.77 10.76
N ARG A 82 -7.86 -49.31 12.03
CA ARG A 82 -7.26 -49.89 13.27
C ARG A 82 -5.79 -49.57 13.64
N SER A 83 -5.59 -49.43 14.95
CA SER A 83 -4.33 -49.40 15.73
C SER A 83 -4.32 -50.63 16.69
N PRO A 84 -3.26 -50.91 17.49
CA PRO A 84 -3.16 -50.27 18.84
C PRO A 84 -1.77 -50.27 19.57
N ARG A 85 -1.71 -49.63 20.77
CA ARG A 85 -0.83 -49.94 21.94
C ARG A 85 0.71 -49.71 21.83
N ARG A 86 1.52 -49.49 22.90
CA ARG A 86 1.35 -48.95 24.29
C ARG A 86 2.74 -48.81 24.99
N ARG A 87 2.87 -47.98 26.05
CA ARG A 87 3.97 -47.92 27.08
C ARG A 87 5.35 -47.38 26.59
N ALA A 88 6.31 -46.95 27.44
CA ALA A 88 6.29 -46.24 28.74
C ALA A 88 7.72 -45.81 29.19
N ARG A 89 7.82 -44.74 30.02
CA ARG A 89 8.88 -44.37 31.02
C ARG A 89 10.39 -44.37 30.62
N GLY A 90 11.10 -43.30 31.01
CA GLY A 90 12.49 -43.34 31.48
C GLY A 90 13.19 -41.96 31.52
N PRO A 91 13.91 -41.55 32.60
CA PRO A 91 14.33 -40.15 32.77
C PRO A 91 15.85 -39.86 32.74
N GLY A 92 16.18 -38.59 32.48
CA GLY A 92 17.43 -37.90 32.89
C GLY A 92 17.89 -36.82 31.89
N SER A 93 18.75 -35.86 32.24
CA SER A 93 19.02 -35.16 33.51
C SER A 93 20.08 -34.07 33.28
N LEU A 94 19.74 -32.77 33.37
CA LEU A 94 20.66 -31.61 33.37
C LEU A 94 21.51 -31.45 32.07
N THR A 95 22.07 -30.29 31.72
CA THR A 95 22.39 -29.04 32.45
C THR A 95 21.78 -27.78 31.80
N MET A 96 21.85 -26.65 32.51
CA MET A 96 21.52 -25.31 31.99
C MET A 96 22.77 -24.51 31.58
N SER A 97 22.61 -23.66 30.55
CA SER A 97 23.35 -22.40 30.42
C SER A 97 22.34 -21.27 30.24
N VAL A 98 22.45 -20.19 31.04
CA VAL A 98 21.43 -19.13 31.13
C VAL A 98 22.03 -17.76 30.80
N ARG A 99 21.51 -17.13 29.73
CA ARG A 99 21.29 -15.68 29.56
C ARG A 99 20.40 -15.46 28.31
N VAL A 100 19.87 -14.25 28.13
CA VAL A 100 18.98 -13.83 27.02
C VAL A 100 17.63 -14.57 26.92
N ALA A 101 16.82 -14.54 28.00
CA ALA A 101 15.39 -14.95 27.93
C ALA A 101 14.54 -14.43 29.13
N ARG A 102 14.45 -13.11 29.36
CA ARG A 102 13.77 -12.54 30.55
C ARG A 102 12.71 -11.45 30.33
N ALA A 103 12.38 -11.09 29.08
CA ALA A 103 11.21 -10.23 28.78
C ALA A 103 9.93 -11.05 28.51
N ALA A 104 9.98 -11.99 27.57
CA ALA A 104 8.83 -12.74 27.04
C ALA A 104 8.22 -13.81 27.99
N ARG A 105 8.24 -13.61 29.31
CA ARG A 105 7.69 -14.58 30.29
C ARG A 105 6.69 -14.03 31.32
N ALA A 106 6.34 -12.74 31.25
CA ALA A 106 5.29 -12.16 32.11
C ALA A 106 3.86 -12.55 31.70
N TRP A 107 3.60 -12.79 30.41
CA TRP A 107 2.26 -13.02 29.85
C TRP A 107 1.85 -14.51 29.68
N ALA A 108 2.72 -15.46 30.03
CA ALA A 108 2.59 -16.87 29.62
C ALA A 108 2.37 -17.87 30.78
N ARG A 109 1.90 -17.43 31.96
CA ARG A 109 1.68 -18.31 33.13
C ARG A 109 0.39 -18.01 33.92
N SER A 110 -0.74 -18.17 33.26
CA SER A 110 -1.99 -18.64 33.89
C SER A 110 -2.79 -19.47 32.88
N VAL A 111 -3.95 -20.02 33.30
CA VAL A 111 -4.85 -20.86 32.49
C VAL A 111 -4.22 -22.17 32.00
N SER A 112 -4.17 -23.16 32.90
CA SER A 112 -4.18 -24.58 32.52
C SER A 112 -5.48 -25.23 32.99
N GLY A 113 -6.37 -25.55 32.04
CA GLY A 113 -7.56 -26.38 32.29
C GLY A 113 -8.91 -25.73 31.98
N ARG A 114 -9.73 -26.50 31.24
CA ARG A 114 -11.13 -26.23 30.83
C ARG A 114 -11.29 -25.11 29.78
N ARG A 115 -12.41 -25.18 29.04
CA ARG A 115 -12.64 -24.48 27.75
C ARG A 115 -12.46 -22.97 27.88
N GLY A 116 -11.38 -22.43 27.34
CA GLY A 116 -11.00 -21.03 27.49
C GLY A 116 -11.79 -20.09 26.58
N SER A 117 -12.30 -19.00 27.15
CA SER A 117 -12.68 -17.80 26.39
C SER A 117 -11.44 -17.18 25.73
N SER A 118 -11.61 -16.55 24.57
CA SER A 118 -10.54 -15.83 23.88
C SER A 118 -10.24 -14.49 24.60
N ASN A 119 -9.19 -14.46 25.42
CA ASN A 119 -8.77 -13.31 26.22
C ASN A 119 -8.12 -12.16 25.40
N CYS A 120 -8.58 -11.92 24.17
CA CYS A 120 -8.26 -10.71 23.43
C CYS A 120 -9.10 -9.55 23.98
N PRO A 121 -8.52 -8.37 24.29
CA PRO A 121 -9.32 -7.22 24.69
C PRO A 121 -10.19 -6.79 23.50
N ARG A 122 -11.51 -6.83 23.69
CA ARG A 122 -12.48 -6.34 22.70
C ARG A 122 -12.43 -4.81 22.64
N PRO A 123 -12.66 -4.19 21.46
CA PRO A 123 -12.83 -2.75 21.38
C PRO A 123 -13.99 -2.29 22.28
N PRO A 124 -13.86 -1.16 23.00
CA PRO A 124 -14.91 -0.69 23.87
C PRO A 124 -16.13 -0.23 23.04
N PRO A 125 -17.38 -0.55 23.46
CA PRO A 125 -18.57 -0.20 22.70
C PRO A 125 -18.81 1.31 22.71
N ALA A 126 -18.39 1.97 21.63
CA ALA A 126 -18.67 3.36 21.33
C ALA A 126 -19.06 3.45 19.85
N ALA A 127 -20.36 3.30 19.56
CA ALA A 127 -20.90 3.37 18.21
C ALA A 127 -21.05 4.84 17.79
N VAL A 128 -20.11 5.33 16.99
CA VAL A 128 -20.33 6.47 16.10
C VAL A 128 -20.40 5.89 14.69
N ASP A 129 -21.62 5.78 14.17
CA ASP A 129 -21.89 5.06 12.92
C ASP A 129 -21.63 5.96 11.70
N VAL A 130 -20.34 6.14 11.36
CA VAL A 130 -19.93 6.84 10.13
C VAL A 130 -20.47 6.11 8.88
N ALA A 131 -20.71 4.81 8.97
CA ALA A 131 -21.30 4.02 7.90
C ALA A 131 -22.81 4.24 7.73
N ALA A 132 -23.49 4.89 8.68
CA ALA A 132 -24.84 5.40 8.50
C ALA A 132 -24.90 6.43 7.36
N LEU A 133 -23.87 7.26 7.17
CA LEU A 133 -23.82 8.23 6.07
C LEU A 133 -24.02 7.56 4.70
N LEU A 134 -23.39 6.39 4.48
CA LEU A 134 -23.60 5.61 3.26
C LEU A 134 -24.90 4.81 3.29
N ARG A 135 -25.34 4.30 4.46
CA ARG A 135 -26.60 3.54 4.56
C ARG A 135 -27.80 4.42 4.27
N ASP A 136 -27.91 5.59 4.90
CA ASP A 136 -28.99 6.56 4.71
C ASP A 136 -29.06 7.00 3.23
N ALA A 137 -27.90 7.30 2.62
CA ALA A 137 -27.76 7.59 1.19
C ALA A 137 -28.24 6.44 0.27
N THR A 138 -28.03 5.18 0.65
CA THR A 138 -28.53 4.00 -0.11
C THR A 138 -29.97 3.60 0.23
N ALA A 139 -30.48 4.00 1.39
CA ALA A 139 -31.83 3.65 1.86
C ALA A 139 -32.92 4.54 1.25
N ALA A 140 -32.56 5.72 0.74
CA ALA A 140 -33.45 6.57 -0.06
C ALA A 140 -33.95 5.88 -1.34
N ASP A 141 -33.17 4.94 -1.92
CA ASP A 141 -33.54 4.09 -3.06
C ASP A 141 -34.17 2.74 -2.63
N GLY A 142 -34.74 2.65 -1.42
CA GLY A 142 -35.10 1.39 -0.77
C GLY A 142 -36.35 0.67 -1.32
N GLY A 143 -36.18 -0.28 -2.26
CA GLY A 143 -37.28 -1.19 -2.66
C GLY A 143 -36.88 -2.41 -3.52
N SER A 144 -37.07 -3.61 -2.97
CA SER A 144 -36.86 -4.95 -3.60
C SER A 144 -35.42 -5.31 -4.01
N GLN A 145 -35.21 -6.59 -4.37
CA GLN A 145 -33.92 -7.09 -4.90
C GLN A 145 -33.66 -6.62 -6.34
N ASP A 146 -34.67 -6.11 -7.05
CA ASP A 146 -34.55 -5.57 -8.40
C ASP A 146 -33.89 -4.18 -8.41
N ALA A 147 -33.93 -3.43 -7.30
CA ALA A 147 -33.25 -2.14 -7.16
C ALA A 147 -31.73 -2.22 -7.44
N GLN A 148 -31.08 -3.36 -7.16
CA GLN A 148 -29.66 -3.56 -7.47
C GLN A 148 -29.37 -3.71 -8.98
N ALA A 149 -30.40 -3.84 -9.82
CA ALA A 149 -30.31 -3.66 -11.27
C ALA A 149 -30.73 -2.26 -11.74
N ALA A 150 -31.40 -1.48 -10.89
CA ALA A 150 -32.05 -0.20 -11.22
C ALA A 150 -31.35 1.05 -10.66
N ALA A 151 -30.28 0.90 -9.86
CA ALA A 151 -29.34 1.99 -9.58
C ALA A 151 -28.76 2.53 -10.91
N GLY A 152 -29.35 3.61 -11.41
CA GLY A 152 -29.08 4.15 -12.74
C GLY A 152 -27.59 4.40 -12.94
N ARG A 153 -27.08 4.17 -14.17
CA ARG A 153 -25.66 4.40 -14.49
C ARG A 153 -25.34 5.90 -14.40
N ARG A 154 -24.97 6.34 -13.20
CA ARG A 154 -24.46 7.68 -12.89
C ARG A 154 -23.32 7.99 -13.86
N GLU A 155 -23.38 9.13 -14.54
CA GLU A 155 -22.38 9.47 -15.55
C GLU A 155 -21.02 9.65 -14.87
N PRO A 156 -19.90 9.17 -15.42
CA PRO A 156 -18.62 9.13 -14.70
C PRO A 156 -18.02 10.46 -14.25
N GLY A 157 -18.61 11.60 -14.64
CA GLY A 157 -18.29 12.94 -14.11
C GLY A 157 -19.13 13.38 -12.90
N GLN A 158 -20.22 12.67 -12.58
CA GLN A 158 -21.04 12.84 -11.38
C GLN A 158 -20.55 11.94 -10.22
N CYS A 159 -19.83 10.87 -10.55
CA CYS A 159 -19.24 9.96 -9.58
C CYS A 159 -18.09 10.62 -8.81
N SER A 160 -17.85 10.19 -7.56
CA SER A 160 -16.71 10.64 -6.75
C SER A 160 -15.75 9.50 -6.36
N VAL A 161 -14.51 9.88 -6.04
CA VAL A 161 -13.46 9.04 -5.44
C VAL A 161 -12.94 9.74 -4.18
N LEU A 162 -12.92 9.02 -3.05
CA LEU A 162 -12.34 9.53 -1.80
C LEU A 162 -10.96 8.91 -1.54
N LEU A 163 -9.97 9.78 -1.32
CA LEU A 163 -8.58 9.42 -1.04
C LEU A 163 -8.24 9.75 0.41
N PHE A 164 -7.84 8.74 1.18
CA PHE A 164 -7.57 8.87 2.63
C PHE A 164 -6.04 8.93 2.88
N PRO A 165 -5.50 10.03 3.42
CA PRO A 165 -4.06 10.20 3.64
C PRO A 165 -3.48 9.23 4.68
N GLY A 166 -2.15 9.19 4.75
CA GLY A 166 -1.39 8.29 5.63
C GLY A 166 -0.49 9.01 6.64
N GLN A 167 0.35 8.25 7.34
CA GLN A 167 1.43 8.82 8.14
C GLN A 167 2.37 9.65 7.25
N GLY A 168 2.74 10.85 7.73
CA GLY A 168 3.46 11.87 6.99
C GLY A 168 2.60 13.06 6.57
N SER A 169 1.27 12.97 6.69
CA SER A 169 0.33 14.06 6.44
C SER A 169 -0.08 14.87 7.69
N GLN A 170 0.18 14.36 8.90
CA GLN A 170 -0.22 15.02 10.15
C GLN A 170 0.46 16.38 10.37
N VAL A 171 -0.24 17.31 11.01
CA VAL A 171 0.27 18.65 11.36
C VAL A 171 -0.49 19.20 12.57
N VAL A 172 0.20 19.90 13.48
CA VAL A 172 -0.43 20.58 14.61
C VAL A 172 -1.42 21.65 14.13
N GLY A 173 -2.60 21.70 14.75
CA GLY A 173 -3.75 22.50 14.34
C GLY A 173 -4.81 21.69 13.56
N MET A 174 -4.46 20.51 13.03
CA MET A 174 -5.41 19.71 12.24
C MET A 174 -6.63 19.31 13.07
N GLY A 175 -7.81 19.47 12.47
CA GLY A 175 -9.09 19.28 13.15
C GLY A 175 -9.76 20.59 13.58
N ARG A 176 -9.02 21.71 13.71
CA ARG A 176 -9.63 23.02 14.06
C ARG A 176 -10.72 23.40 13.05
N GLY A 177 -10.40 23.29 11.76
CA GLY A 177 -11.33 23.50 10.64
C GLY A 177 -12.43 22.44 10.48
N LEU A 178 -12.50 21.44 11.38
CA LEU A 178 -13.49 20.37 11.39
C LEU A 178 -14.46 20.48 12.60
N LEU A 179 -14.03 21.04 13.74
CA LEU A 179 -14.78 21.05 15.02
C LEU A 179 -16.13 21.79 15.04
N ARG A 180 -16.49 22.47 13.95
CA ARG A 180 -17.78 23.15 13.75
C ARG A 180 -18.83 22.32 12.99
N TYR A 181 -18.42 21.20 12.39
CA TYR A 181 -19.32 20.32 11.64
C TYR A 181 -19.94 19.25 12.56
N PRO A 182 -21.16 18.75 12.25
CA PRO A 182 -21.82 17.70 13.05
C PRO A 182 -20.95 16.45 13.22
N ARG A 183 -21.18 15.67 14.29
CA ARG A 183 -20.51 14.39 14.60
C ARG A 183 -19.00 14.43 14.83
N VAL A 184 -18.28 15.44 14.37
CA VAL A 184 -16.82 15.56 14.52
C VAL A 184 -16.38 15.51 15.99
N ARG A 185 -17.11 16.19 16.89
CA ARG A 185 -16.80 16.16 18.33
C ARG A 185 -17.03 14.78 18.93
N GLU A 186 -18.14 14.13 18.57
CA GLU A 186 -18.47 12.77 19.00
C GLU A 186 -17.41 11.74 18.54
N LEU A 187 -16.84 11.92 17.34
CA LEU A 187 -15.72 11.11 16.83
C LEU A 187 -14.46 11.28 17.70
N TYR A 188 -14.09 12.51 18.07
CA TYR A 188 -12.94 12.75 18.95
C TYR A 188 -13.18 12.28 20.39
N ASP A 189 -14.39 12.41 20.93
CA ASP A 189 -14.77 11.86 22.25
C ASP A 189 -14.75 10.32 22.24
N ALA A 190 -15.25 9.69 21.17
CA ALA A 190 -15.13 8.25 20.97
C ALA A 190 -13.67 7.83 20.82
N ALA A 191 -12.84 8.62 20.13
CA ALA A 191 -11.41 8.36 20.02
C ALA A 191 -10.69 8.43 21.37
N ARG A 192 -10.97 9.44 22.19
CA ARG A 192 -10.45 9.57 23.56
C ARG A 192 -10.80 8.34 24.42
N ARG A 193 -12.00 7.79 24.28
CA ARG A 193 -12.44 6.55 24.96
C ARG A 193 -11.69 5.29 24.48
N VAL A 194 -11.40 5.15 23.18
CA VAL A 194 -10.67 3.98 22.62
C VAL A 194 -9.16 4.07 22.90
N LEU A 195 -8.59 5.27 22.83
CA LEU A 195 -7.16 5.50 22.94
C LEU A 195 -6.68 5.59 24.39
N GLY A 196 -7.47 6.19 25.28
CA GLY A 196 -7.11 6.44 26.68
C GLY A 196 -6.37 7.77 26.92
N TYR A 197 -6.19 8.58 25.89
CA TYR A 197 -5.60 9.92 25.95
C TYR A 197 -6.38 10.89 25.05
N ASP A 198 -6.19 12.20 25.25
CA ASP A 198 -6.88 13.21 24.43
C ASP A 198 -6.18 13.41 23.07
N LEU A 199 -6.76 12.79 22.03
CA LEU A 199 -6.27 12.90 20.66
C LEU A 199 -6.53 14.29 20.06
N LEU A 200 -7.58 14.97 20.49
CA LEU A 200 -7.97 16.26 19.93
C LEU A 200 -7.00 17.35 20.38
N GLU A 201 -6.70 17.40 21.68
CA GLU A 201 -5.72 18.34 22.24
C GLU A 201 -4.34 18.17 21.58
N LEU A 202 -3.88 16.92 21.43
CA LEU A 202 -2.62 16.60 20.73
C LEU A 202 -2.64 17.01 19.25
N SER A 203 -3.78 16.85 18.56
CA SER A 203 -3.90 17.27 17.15
C SER A 203 -3.95 18.79 16.99
N LEU A 204 -4.59 19.51 17.93
CA LEU A 204 -4.75 20.97 17.88
C LEU A 204 -3.53 21.75 18.39
N ARG A 205 -2.79 21.20 19.36
CA ARG A 205 -1.73 21.94 20.09
C ARG A 205 -0.38 21.23 20.12
N GLY A 206 -0.30 19.97 19.72
CA GLY A 206 0.95 19.22 19.68
C GLY A 206 1.48 18.84 21.07
N PRO A 207 2.81 18.84 21.28
CA PRO A 207 3.85 19.32 20.37
C PRO A 207 3.97 18.48 19.09
N GLN A 208 4.47 19.08 18.01
CA GLN A 208 4.59 18.45 16.68
C GLN A 208 5.40 17.13 16.75
N GLU A 209 6.53 17.12 17.48
CA GLU A 209 7.36 15.92 17.69
C GLU A 209 6.60 14.76 18.34
N ALA A 210 5.65 15.05 19.24
CA ALA A 210 4.80 14.02 19.85
C ALA A 210 3.73 13.55 18.87
N LEU A 211 3.12 14.47 18.12
CA LEU A 211 2.14 14.14 17.08
C LEU A 211 2.75 13.28 15.96
N ASP A 212 4.03 13.49 15.62
CA ASP A 212 4.77 12.76 14.57
C ASP A 212 5.18 11.32 14.96
N ARG A 213 5.13 10.95 16.24
CA ARG A 213 5.40 9.56 16.66
C ARG A 213 4.36 8.62 16.04
N THR A 214 4.77 7.45 15.55
CA THR A 214 3.88 6.51 14.85
C THR A 214 2.65 6.13 15.67
N VAL A 215 2.82 5.92 16.98
CA VAL A 215 1.74 5.65 17.95
C VAL A 215 0.65 6.74 18.02
N HIS A 216 0.98 7.98 17.66
CA HIS A 216 0.05 9.12 17.71
C HIS A 216 -0.41 9.59 16.32
N CYS A 217 0.49 9.70 15.34
CA CYS A 217 0.12 10.18 14.00
C CYS A 217 -0.90 9.26 13.31
N GLN A 218 -0.80 7.94 13.50
CA GLN A 218 -1.69 6.98 12.84
C GLN A 218 -3.16 7.12 13.30
N PRO A 219 -3.50 7.08 14.59
CA PRO A 219 -4.86 7.38 15.04
C PRO A 219 -5.27 8.83 14.75
N ALA A 220 -4.35 9.80 14.82
CA ALA A 220 -4.68 11.21 14.55
C ALA A 220 -5.09 11.44 13.09
N VAL A 221 -4.35 10.91 12.11
CA VAL A 221 -4.70 10.96 10.68
C VAL A 221 -6.01 10.20 10.41
N PHE A 222 -6.21 9.03 11.03
CA PHE A 222 -7.45 8.24 10.88
C PHE A 222 -8.69 9.04 11.34
N VAL A 223 -8.66 9.64 12.54
CA VAL A 223 -9.81 10.39 13.08
C VAL A 223 -10.01 11.70 12.31
N ALA A 224 -8.93 12.43 11.99
CA ALA A 224 -9.02 13.65 11.18
C ALA A 224 -9.57 13.37 9.77
N SER A 225 -9.25 12.23 9.16
CA SER A 225 -9.80 11.81 7.86
C SER A 225 -11.29 11.52 7.92
N LEU A 226 -11.77 10.80 8.94
CA LEU A 226 -13.21 10.52 9.09
C LEU A 226 -14.00 11.78 9.49
N ALA A 227 -13.42 12.68 10.30
CA ALA A 227 -13.99 14.00 10.54
C ALA A 227 -14.02 14.89 9.29
N ALA A 228 -13.09 14.71 8.35
CA ALA A 228 -13.14 15.36 7.03
C ALA A 228 -14.25 14.77 6.14
N VAL A 229 -14.62 13.49 6.28
CA VAL A 229 -15.82 12.92 5.64
C VAL A 229 -17.10 13.56 6.18
N GLU A 230 -17.25 13.75 7.50
CA GLU A 230 -18.40 14.46 8.08
C GLU A 230 -18.52 15.91 7.55
N LYS A 231 -17.39 16.62 7.44
CA LYS A 231 -17.34 17.96 6.81
C LYS A 231 -17.74 17.92 5.33
N LEU A 232 -17.25 16.94 4.57
CA LEU A 232 -17.57 16.80 3.15
C LEU A 232 -19.05 16.45 2.95
N HIS A 233 -19.61 15.57 3.78
CA HIS A 233 -21.04 15.25 3.80
C HIS A 233 -21.90 16.49 4.10
N HIS A 234 -21.53 17.28 5.11
CA HIS A 234 -22.28 18.48 5.47
C HIS A 234 -22.27 19.56 4.37
N LEU A 235 -21.16 19.70 3.63
CA LEU A 235 -21.01 20.71 2.59
C LEU A 235 -21.50 20.25 1.21
N GLN A 236 -21.35 18.96 0.90
CA GLN A 236 -21.60 18.37 -0.42
C GLN A 236 -22.08 16.90 -0.26
N PRO A 237 -23.29 16.65 0.28
CA PRO A 237 -23.75 15.28 0.58
C PRO A 237 -23.78 14.39 -0.67
N ALA A 238 -24.17 14.96 -1.82
CA ALA A 238 -24.12 14.32 -3.13
C ALA A 238 -22.73 13.77 -3.51
N VAL A 239 -21.62 14.31 -3.00
CA VAL A 239 -20.28 13.73 -3.23
C VAL A 239 -20.11 12.39 -2.51
N ILE A 240 -20.68 12.26 -1.31
CA ILE A 240 -20.65 11.02 -0.54
C ILE A 240 -21.62 9.99 -1.15
N GLU A 241 -22.85 10.40 -1.45
CA GLU A 241 -23.87 9.59 -2.12
C GLU A 241 -23.38 9.00 -3.46
N ASN A 242 -22.60 9.78 -4.23
CA ASN A 242 -22.07 9.39 -5.54
C ASN A 242 -20.65 8.77 -5.49
N CYS A 243 -20.15 8.40 -4.32
CA CYS A 243 -18.86 7.73 -4.20
C CYS A 243 -18.87 6.33 -4.82
N VAL A 244 -18.00 6.09 -5.81
CA VAL A 244 -17.87 4.78 -6.48
C VAL A 244 -16.65 3.98 -5.99
N ALA A 245 -15.62 4.67 -5.51
CA ALA A 245 -14.39 4.05 -5.01
C ALA A 245 -13.74 4.87 -3.89
N ALA A 246 -13.09 4.16 -2.97
CA ALA A 246 -12.25 4.74 -1.94
C ALA A 246 -10.86 4.06 -1.94
N ALA A 247 -9.82 4.82 -1.64
CA ALA A 247 -8.48 4.26 -1.43
C ALA A 247 -7.78 5.05 -0.33
N GLY A 248 -7.06 4.35 0.54
CA GLY A 248 -6.33 4.99 1.64
C GLY A 248 -4.88 4.57 1.67
N PHE A 249 -3.99 5.51 2.00
CA PHE A 249 -2.55 5.28 1.97
C PHE A 249 -2.05 4.77 3.33
N SER A 250 -1.54 3.53 3.37
CA SER A 250 -1.09 2.87 4.60
C SER A 250 -2.17 2.84 5.68
N VAL A 251 -2.04 3.63 6.76
CA VAL A 251 -3.07 3.75 7.81
C VAL A 251 -4.41 4.26 7.28
N GLY A 252 -4.40 5.10 6.22
CA GLY A 252 -5.62 5.60 5.58
C GLY A 252 -6.53 4.49 5.03
N GLU A 253 -5.99 3.29 4.76
CA GLU A 253 -6.80 2.15 4.30
C GLU A 253 -7.83 1.70 5.35
N PHE A 254 -7.54 1.89 6.64
CA PHE A 254 -8.49 1.65 7.73
C PHE A 254 -9.64 2.68 7.73
N ALA A 255 -9.32 3.96 7.47
CA ALA A 255 -10.33 5.00 7.36
C ALA A 255 -11.22 4.80 6.12
N ALA A 256 -10.62 4.42 4.98
CA ALA A 256 -11.37 4.05 3.77
C ALA A 256 -12.33 2.88 3.98
N LEU A 257 -11.94 1.87 4.78
CA LEU A 257 -12.78 0.73 5.12
C LEU A 257 -13.90 1.06 6.11
N VAL A 258 -13.66 1.93 7.10
CA VAL A 258 -14.71 2.43 8.02
C VAL A 258 -15.71 3.29 7.27
N PHE A 259 -15.23 4.23 6.44
CA PHE A 259 -16.08 5.01 5.53
C PHE A 259 -16.96 4.09 4.67
N ALA A 260 -16.39 3.06 4.07
CA ALA A 260 -17.12 2.10 3.24
C ALA A 260 -18.01 1.10 4.03
N GLY A 261 -18.17 1.26 5.34
CA GLY A 261 -19.02 0.40 6.17
C GLY A 261 -18.51 -1.04 6.35
N ALA A 262 -17.22 -1.28 6.13
CA ALA A 262 -16.59 -2.59 6.31
C ALA A 262 -16.12 -2.85 7.76
N MET A 263 -15.97 -1.81 8.58
CA MET A 263 -15.67 -1.88 10.03
C MET A 263 -16.37 -0.72 10.74
N GLU A 264 -16.73 -0.86 12.01
CA GLU A 264 -17.24 0.26 12.81
C GLU A 264 -16.11 1.20 13.25
N PHE A 265 -16.42 2.47 13.57
CA PHE A 265 -15.42 3.48 13.93
C PHE A 265 -14.48 3.04 15.07
N SER A 266 -15.04 2.54 16.17
CA SER A 266 -14.28 2.12 17.36
C SER A 266 -13.48 0.83 17.13
N GLU A 267 -13.94 -0.05 16.24
CA GLU A 267 -13.18 -1.23 15.80
C GLU A 267 -11.97 -0.83 14.94
N GLY A 268 -12.20 0.01 13.91
CA GLY A 268 -11.16 0.50 13.02
C GLY A 268 -10.10 1.29 13.77
N LEU A 269 -10.49 2.19 14.68
CA LEU A 269 -9.56 2.95 15.51
C LEU A 269 -8.78 2.06 16.48
N TYR A 270 -9.39 1.02 17.05
CA TYR A 270 -8.69 0.08 17.92
C TYR A 270 -7.66 -0.76 17.15
N ALA A 271 -7.98 -1.19 15.93
CA ALA A 271 -7.02 -1.83 15.04
C ALA A 271 -5.87 -0.88 14.65
N VAL A 272 -6.17 0.39 14.37
CA VAL A 272 -5.15 1.43 14.12
C VAL A 272 -4.26 1.68 15.35
N LYS A 273 -4.83 1.71 16.56
CA LYS A 273 -4.06 1.83 17.82
C LYS A 273 -3.02 0.72 17.95
N ILE A 274 -3.46 -0.54 17.89
CA ILE A 274 -2.56 -1.69 18.07
C ILE A 274 -1.55 -1.81 16.92
N ARG A 275 -1.94 -1.47 15.67
CA ARG A 275 -1.01 -1.34 14.54
C ARG A 275 0.07 -0.29 14.82
N ALA A 276 -0.31 0.88 15.32
CA ALA A 276 0.58 2.00 15.57
C ALA A 276 1.55 1.74 16.73
N GLU A 277 1.05 1.16 17.84
CA GLU A 277 1.86 0.72 18.99
C GLU A 277 2.88 -0.33 18.57
N ALA A 278 2.46 -1.40 17.89
CA ALA A 278 3.35 -2.49 17.50
C ALA A 278 4.33 -2.10 16.37
N MET A 279 3.95 -1.20 15.45
CA MET A 279 4.90 -0.64 14.46
C MET A 279 5.93 0.30 15.12
N GLN A 280 5.56 1.02 16.18
CA GLN A 280 6.51 1.83 16.96
C GLN A 280 7.54 0.91 17.66
N GLU A 281 7.09 -0.15 18.35
CA GLU A 281 7.97 -1.14 19.00
C GLU A 281 8.91 -1.83 17.98
N ALA A 282 8.38 -2.26 16.83
CA ALA A 282 9.17 -2.87 15.76
C ALA A 282 10.21 -1.91 15.14
N SER A 283 9.98 -0.59 15.21
CA SER A 283 10.91 0.43 14.75
C SER A 283 12.00 0.72 15.77
N GLU A 284 11.66 0.76 17.05
CA GLU A 284 12.61 0.94 18.16
C GLU A 284 13.57 -0.25 18.31
N ALA A 285 13.18 -1.44 17.84
CA ALA A 285 14.01 -2.65 17.88
C ALA A 285 15.19 -2.67 16.88
N VAL A 286 15.11 -1.98 15.73
CA VAL A 286 16.16 -1.99 14.69
C VAL A 286 16.29 -0.61 14.01
N PRO A 287 17.46 0.06 14.08
CA PRO A 287 17.71 1.33 13.40
C PRO A 287 17.39 1.27 11.89
N SER A 288 16.26 1.89 11.53
CA SER A 288 15.67 1.78 10.20
C SER A 288 14.94 3.06 9.80
N GLY A 289 14.56 3.16 8.53
CA GLY A 289 13.85 4.34 8.02
C GLY A 289 13.33 4.16 6.61
N MET A 290 12.95 5.27 5.98
CA MET A 290 12.38 5.31 4.64
C MET A 290 13.01 6.42 3.79
N LEU A 291 13.44 6.09 2.58
CA LEU A 291 14.08 6.99 1.63
C LEU A 291 13.19 7.19 0.40
N SER A 292 12.67 8.40 0.21
CA SER A 292 11.99 8.77 -1.04
C SER A 292 13.01 8.95 -2.16
N VAL A 293 12.77 8.29 -3.30
CA VAL A 293 13.67 8.24 -4.46
C VAL A 293 12.89 8.54 -5.73
N LEU A 294 13.19 9.70 -6.33
CA LEU A 294 12.77 10.03 -7.69
C LEU A 294 13.84 9.52 -8.67
N GLY A 295 13.46 8.56 -9.49
CA GLY A 295 14.27 8.02 -10.57
C GLY A 295 13.94 8.61 -11.94
N GLN A 296 14.16 7.77 -12.95
CA GLN A 296 13.83 7.91 -14.36
C GLN A 296 13.82 6.50 -14.98
N ARG A 297 13.38 6.34 -16.23
CA ARG A 297 13.32 5.06 -16.97
C ARG A 297 14.58 4.17 -16.88
N GLN A 298 15.77 4.75 -16.72
CA GLN A 298 17.04 4.03 -16.58
C GLN A 298 17.41 3.64 -15.13
N SER A 299 16.60 4.00 -14.13
CA SER A 299 16.94 3.84 -12.71
C SER A 299 16.94 2.38 -12.25
N LYS A 300 18.07 1.94 -11.68
CA LYS A 300 18.33 0.54 -11.36
C LYS A 300 17.89 0.15 -9.94
N PHE A 301 16.63 0.44 -9.59
CA PHE A 301 16.06 0.25 -8.24
C PHE A 301 16.41 -1.09 -7.59
N THR A 302 16.22 -2.21 -8.29
CA THR A 302 16.49 -3.56 -7.76
C THR A 302 17.98 -3.79 -7.49
N VAL A 303 18.86 -3.37 -8.41
CA VAL A 303 20.32 -3.50 -8.25
C VAL A 303 20.80 -2.62 -7.08
N ALA A 304 20.26 -1.41 -6.96
CA ALA A 304 20.54 -0.51 -5.86
C ALA A 304 20.19 -1.13 -4.50
N CYS A 305 19.00 -1.72 -4.38
CA CYS A 305 18.55 -2.42 -3.18
C CYS A 305 19.46 -3.61 -2.82
N LEU A 306 19.87 -4.40 -3.82
CA LEU A 306 20.77 -5.55 -3.61
C LEU A 306 22.17 -5.09 -3.17
N GLU A 307 22.80 -4.15 -3.87
CA GLU A 307 24.12 -3.63 -3.47
C GLU A 307 24.10 -2.96 -2.09
N ALA A 308 22.99 -2.31 -1.73
CA ALA A 308 22.81 -1.75 -0.38
C ALA A 308 22.70 -2.84 0.70
N GLN A 309 22.06 -3.97 0.41
CA GLN A 309 22.05 -5.13 1.30
C GLN A 309 23.46 -5.75 1.43
N GLU A 310 24.21 -5.91 0.33
CA GLU A 310 25.60 -6.40 0.40
C GLU A 310 26.51 -5.43 1.17
N HIS A 311 26.34 -4.11 1.03
CA HIS A 311 27.06 -3.15 1.86
C HIS A 311 26.75 -3.33 3.36
N CYS A 312 25.51 -3.61 3.72
CA CYS A 312 25.14 -3.86 5.11
C CYS A 312 25.76 -5.16 5.66
N LYS A 313 25.86 -6.21 4.85
CA LYS A 313 26.58 -7.44 5.26
C LYS A 313 28.06 -7.16 5.55
N THR A 314 28.74 -6.32 4.76
CA THR A 314 30.13 -5.94 5.04
C THR A 314 30.30 -4.98 6.22
N ARG A 315 29.19 -4.48 6.80
CA ARG A 315 29.14 -3.80 8.10
C ARG A 315 28.80 -4.72 9.28
N GLY A 316 28.58 -6.03 9.05
CA GLY A 316 28.18 -6.98 10.08
C GLY A 316 26.69 -7.00 10.40
N ILE A 317 25.84 -6.37 9.57
CA ILE A 317 24.38 -6.45 9.73
C ILE A 317 23.91 -7.81 9.21
N GLU A 318 23.44 -8.67 10.11
CA GLU A 318 22.80 -9.94 9.74
C GLU A 318 21.46 -9.70 9.06
N ASN A 319 21.19 -10.46 7.99
CA ASN A 319 19.92 -10.42 7.25
C ASN A 319 19.40 -8.99 6.97
N PRO A 320 20.18 -8.13 6.28
CA PRO A 320 19.81 -6.73 6.09
C PRO A 320 18.56 -6.56 5.22
N VAL A 321 17.89 -5.44 5.40
CA VAL A 321 16.70 -5.03 4.63
C VAL A 321 17.01 -3.74 3.90
N CYS A 322 16.74 -3.73 2.59
CA CYS A 322 16.62 -2.55 1.76
C CYS A 322 15.76 -2.92 0.56
N VAL A 323 14.49 -2.47 0.51
CA VAL A 323 13.51 -2.87 -0.51
C VAL A 323 12.59 -1.69 -0.85
N VAL A 324 11.97 -1.72 -2.04
CA VAL A 324 10.85 -0.81 -2.35
C VAL A 324 9.70 -1.12 -1.39
N SER A 325 9.15 -0.07 -0.81
CA SER A 325 8.14 -0.07 0.26
C SER A 325 6.89 0.75 -0.10
N ASN A 326 7.01 1.71 -1.02
CA ASN A 326 5.87 2.40 -1.63
C ASN A 326 6.18 2.68 -3.11
N TYR A 327 5.21 2.42 -3.98
CA TYR A 327 5.17 2.86 -5.38
C TYR A 327 4.26 4.08 -5.43
N LEU A 328 4.80 5.28 -5.63
CA LEU A 328 4.02 6.52 -5.49
C LEU A 328 3.39 6.92 -6.82
N PHE A 329 4.24 7.14 -7.83
CA PHE A 329 3.91 7.59 -9.17
C PHE A 329 5.06 7.20 -10.13
N PRO A 330 4.92 7.35 -11.47
CA PRO A 330 5.93 6.91 -12.43
C PRO A 330 7.36 7.36 -12.09
N ASP A 331 8.28 6.39 -12.10
CA ASP A 331 9.68 6.49 -11.69
C ASP A 331 9.94 6.96 -10.23
N CYS A 332 8.92 7.12 -9.38
CA CYS A 332 9.06 7.59 -7.99
C CYS A 332 8.61 6.55 -6.96
N ARG A 333 9.53 6.20 -6.05
CA ARG A 333 9.36 5.10 -5.09
C ARG A 333 9.96 5.46 -3.74
N VAL A 334 9.44 4.86 -2.67
CA VAL A 334 10.09 4.90 -1.35
C VAL A 334 10.80 3.55 -1.12
N ILE A 335 12.09 3.61 -0.80
CA ILE A 335 12.92 2.46 -0.44
C ILE A 335 13.13 2.48 1.06
N SER A 336 12.85 1.37 1.75
CA SER A 336 12.91 1.31 3.22
C SER A 336 13.72 0.11 3.69
N GLY A 337 14.28 0.24 4.89
CA GLY A 337 15.27 -0.71 5.40
C GLY A 337 16.14 -0.16 6.52
N HIS A 338 17.29 -0.79 6.74
CA HIS A 338 18.29 -0.37 7.73
C HIS A 338 18.90 0.99 7.32
N LEU A 339 19.22 1.85 8.29
CA LEU A 339 19.71 3.21 8.01
C LEU A 339 21.00 3.21 7.17
N GLU A 340 21.91 2.27 7.40
CA GLU A 340 23.16 2.09 6.66
C GLU A 340 22.91 1.82 5.17
N ALA A 341 21.86 1.05 4.85
CA ALA A 341 21.47 0.76 3.48
C ALA A 341 20.97 2.02 2.77
N LEU A 342 20.17 2.83 3.46
CA LEU A 342 19.58 4.05 2.91
C LEU A 342 20.63 5.16 2.77
N GLN A 343 21.54 5.31 3.74
CA GLN A 343 22.70 6.21 3.64
C GLN A 343 23.61 5.81 2.46
N PHE A 344 23.87 4.52 2.27
CA PHE A 344 24.58 4.00 1.10
C PHE A 344 23.85 4.35 -0.21
N LEU A 345 22.53 4.22 -0.26
CA LEU A 345 21.73 4.60 -1.43
C LEU A 345 21.74 6.10 -1.72
N GLN A 346 21.70 6.96 -0.70
CA GLN A 346 21.84 8.41 -0.88
C GLN A 346 23.21 8.74 -1.48
N LYS A 347 24.30 8.23 -0.87
CA LYS A 347 25.68 8.45 -1.29
C LYS A 347 25.97 7.94 -2.71
N ASN A 348 25.36 6.83 -3.12
CA ASN A 348 25.57 6.21 -4.43
C ASN A 348 24.41 6.48 -5.41
N SER A 349 23.53 7.45 -5.14
CA SER A 349 22.29 7.68 -5.90
C SER A 349 22.52 7.87 -7.41
N SER A 350 23.59 8.55 -7.80
CA SER A 350 24.00 8.73 -9.21
C SER A 350 24.39 7.42 -9.91
N LYS A 351 25.01 6.46 -9.22
CA LYS A 351 25.40 5.13 -9.76
C LYS A 351 24.19 4.36 -10.30
N TYR A 352 23.04 4.50 -9.65
CA TYR A 352 21.79 3.84 -10.02
C TYR A 352 20.89 4.69 -10.92
N HIS A 353 21.39 5.84 -11.39
CA HIS A 353 20.65 6.83 -12.17
C HIS A 353 19.41 7.38 -11.44
N PHE A 354 19.46 7.58 -10.11
CA PHE A 354 18.42 8.30 -9.39
C PHE A 354 18.60 9.82 -9.59
N ARG A 355 17.50 10.56 -9.74
CA ARG A 355 17.49 12.02 -9.97
C ARG A 355 17.46 12.82 -8.68
N ARG A 356 16.75 12.34 -7.64
CA ARG A 356 16.70 12.95 -6.31
C ARG A 356 16.45 11.86 -5.26
N THR A 357 17.05 12.02 -4.08
CA THR A 357 16.71 11.23 -2.89
C THR A 357 16.45 12.16 -1.70
N LYS A 358 15.53 11.80 -0.80
CA LYS A 358 15.22 12.52 0.46
C LYS A 358 14.85 11.50 1.54
N MET A 359 15.52 11.53 2.69
CA MET A 359 15.10 10.75 3.86
C MET A 359 13.76 11.29 4.38
N LEU A 360 12.84 10.40 4.75
CA LEU A 360 11.55 10.78 5.34
C LEU A 360 11.69 10.88 6.88
N PRO A 361 11.01 11.85 7.52
CA PRO A 361 11.01 11.99 8.98
C PRO A 361 10.06 10.94 9.59
N VAL A 362 10.54 9.70 9.73
CA VAL A 362 9.77 8.57 10.26
C VAL A 362 10.66 7.69 11.13
N SER A 363 10.07 7.01 12.11
CA SER A 363 10.79 6.23 13.13
C SER A 363 11.37 4.90 12.66
N GLY A 364 10.93 4.35 11.52
CA GLY A 364 11.36 3.02 11.08
C GLY A 364 11.05 2.66 9.63
N GLY A 365 11.53 1.49 9.21
CA GLY A 365 11.41 0.98 7.84
C GLY A 365 10.06 0.30 7.54
N PHE A 366 8.98 1.08 7.53
CA PHE A 366 7.61 0.59 7.30
C PHE A 366 7.43 -0.11 5.94
N HIS A 367 6.41 -0.96 5.82
CA HIS A 367 6.09 -1.71 4.60
C HIS A 367 7.24 -2.61 4.12
N THR A 368 7.96 -3.19 5.09
CA THR A 368 9.02 -4.19 4.90
C THR A 368 8.97 -5.24 6.01
N ARG A 369 9.69 -6.35 5.85
CA ARG A 369 9.85 -7.39 6.89
C ARG A 369 10.52 -6.94 8.20
N LEU A 370 10.92 -5.67 8.34
CA LEU A 370 11.27 -5.12 9.66
C LEU A 370 10.04 -4.98 10.56
N MET A 371 8.85 -4.80 9.96
CA MET A 371 7.58 -4.69 10.68
C MET A 371 6.92 -6.05 10.96
N GLU A 372 7.60 -7.18 10.74
CA GLU A 372 7.08 -8.53 11.04
C GLU A 372 6.59 -8.69 12.50
N PRO A 373 7.26 -8.12 13.53
CA PRO A 373 6.75 -8.16 14.91
C PRO A 373 5.37 -7.51 15.09
N ALA A 374 5.00 -6.56 14.23
CA ALA A 374 3.72 -5.86 14.28
C ALA A 374 2.56 -6.62 13.59
N VAL A 375 2.85 -7.70 12.86
CA VAL A 375 1.84 -8.48 12.14
C VAL A 375 0.94 -9.25 13.10
N GLU A 376 1.48 -10.04 14.02
CA GLU A 376 0.67 -10.90 14.90
C GLU A 376 -0.23 -10.11 15.88
N PRO A 377 0.21 -9.00 16.52
CA PRO A 377 -0.68 -8.14 17.32
C PRO A 377 -1.88 -7.63 16.53
N LEU A 378 -1.67 -7.13 15.30
CA LEU A 378 -2.75 -6.67 14.43
C LEU A 378 -3.66 -7.84 13.98
N VAL A 379 -3.09 -9.00 13.66
CA VAL A 379 -3.84 -10.22 13.31
C VAL A 379 -4.77 -10.65 14.44
N GLN A 380 -4.35 -10.54 15.71
CA GLN A 380 -5.21 -10.89 16.86
C GLN A 380 -6.38 -9.90 17.03
N VAL A 381 -6.19 -8.61 16.77
CA VAL A 381 -7.29 -7.63 16.76
C VAL A 381 -8.24 -7.85 15.59
N LEU A 382 -7.71 -8.05 14.36
CA LEU A 382 -8.53 -8.25 13.16
C LEU A 382 -9.39 -9.52 13.22
N LYS A 383 -8.95 -10.56 13.97
CA LYS A 383 -9.77 -11.76 14.26
C LYS A 383 -10.99 -11.48 15.15
N ALA A 384 -10.99 -10.38 15.91
CA ALA A 384 -12.06 -10.02 16.86
C ALA A 384 -13.07 -8.99 16.30
N ILE A 385 -12.80 -8.43 15.12
CA ILE A 385 -13.64 -7.43 14.42
C ILE A 385 -14.54 -8.14 13.42
N ASP A 386 -15.84 -7.80 13.41
CA ASP A 386 -16.80 -8.34 12.44
C ASP A 386 -16.72 -7.55 11.12
N VAL A 387 -15.68 -7.85 10.33
CA VAL A 387 -15.45 -7.15 9.07
C VAL A 387 -16.56 -7.49 8.08
N LYS A 388 -17.24 -6.44 7.60
CA LYS A 388 -18.37 -6.50 6.66
C LYS A 388 -17.90 -6.35 5.22
N LYS A 389 -18.81 -6.54 4.25
CA LYS A 389 -18.52 -6.26 2.83
C LYS A 389 -18.56 -4.74 2.61
N PRO A 390 -17.53 -4.12 2.00
CA PRO A 390 -17.56 -2.70 1.66
C PRO A 390 -18.78 -2.33 0.78
N LEU A 391 -19.43 -1.22 1.11
CA LEU A 391 -20.55 -0.65 0.35
C LEU A 391 -20.06 0.04 -0.94
N VAL A 392 -18.91 0.72 -0.88
CA VAL A 392 -18.19 1.30 -2.03
C VAL A 392 -16.90 0.50 -2.34
N SER A 393 -16.35 0.65 -3.55
CA SER A 393 -15.16 -0.10 -3.96
C SER A 393 -13.89 0.37 -3.22
N VAL A 394 -13.46 -0.34 -2.17
CA VAL A 394 -12.18 -0.05 -1.50
C VAL A 394 -11.03 -0.81 -2.17
N HIS A 395 -9.94 -0.12 -2.51
CA HIS A 395 -8.73 -0.74 -3.08
C HIS A 395 -7.66 -1.04 -2.02
N SER A 396 -7.05 -2.22 -2.08
CA SER A 396 -5.99 -2.65 -1.16
C SER A 396 -4.61 -2.16 -1.56
N ASN A 397 -3.81 -1.70 -0.60
CA ASN A 397 -2.41 -1.30 -0.85
C ASN A 397 -1.51 -2.50 -1.23
N VAL A 398 -1.90 -3.74 -0.90
CA VAL A 398 -1.07 -4.94 -1.08
C VAL A 398 -0.97 -5.38 -2.55
N ASP A 399 -2.04 -5.21 -3.33
CA ASP A 399 -2.11 -5.65 -4.73
C ASP A 399 -2.66 -4.59 -5.70
N GLY A 400 -3.32 -3.52 -5.21
CA GLY A 400 -3.97 -2.49 -6.01
C GLY A 400 -5.41 -2.84 -6.42
N ASN A 401 -5.90 -4.03 -6.06
CA ASN A 401 -7.22 -4.53 -6.45
C ASN A 401 -8.31 -4.12 -5.45
N ARG A 402 -9.57 -4.25 -5.88
CA ARG A 402 -10.74 -4.03 -5.02
C ARG A 402 -10.94 -5.19 -4.04
N TYR A 403 -11.34 -4.85 -2.82
CA TYR A 403 -11.79 -5.81 -1.83
C TYR A 403 -13.13 -6.45 -2.21
N MET A 404 -13.16 -7.80 -2.26
CA MET A 404 -14.33 -8.58 -2.69
C MET A 404 -15.00 -9.38 -1.57
N HIS A 405 -14.21 -9.92 -0.63
CA HIS A 405 -14.69 -10.78 0.47
C HIS A 405 -14.09 -10.34 1.82
N PRO A 406 -14.86 -10.29 2.92
CA PRO A 406 -14.36 -9.71 4.18
C PRO A 406 -13.19 -10.49 4.82
N LYS A 407 -13.18 -11.83 4.68
CA LYS A 407 -12.04 -12.67 5.10
C LYS A 407 -10.74 -12.33 4.37
N HIS A 408 -10.80 -11.74 3.17
CA HIS A 408 -9.62 -11.26 2.46
C HIS A 408 -9.15 -9.90 3.00
N ILE A 409 -10.06 -9.05 3.50
CA ILE A 409 -9.72 -7.77 4.15
C ILE A 409 -8.85 -8.02 5.39
N GLN A 410 -9.31 -8.89 6.31
CA GLN A 410 -8.55 -9.25 7.52
C GLN A 410 -7.14 -9.76 7.18
N LYS A 411 -7.01 -10.64 6.17
CA LYS A 411 -5.71 -11.17 5.73
C LYS A 411 -4.82 -10.10 5.11
N LEU A 412 -5.37 -9.27 4.22
CA LEU A 412 -4.59 -8.29 3.47
C LEU A 412 -4.17 -7.10 4.34
N LEU A 413 -5.00 -6.64 5.29
CA LEU A 413 -4.60 -5.61 6.27
C LEU A 413 -3.42 -6.04 7.14
N ALA A 414 -3.37 -7.31 7.57
CA ALA A 414 -2.19 -7.86 8.24
C ALA A 414 -0.96 -7.90 7.32
N GLN A 415 -1.12 -8.39 6.09
CA GLN A 415 -0.07 -8.44 5.08
C GLN A 415 0.44 -7.04 4.66
N GLN A 416 -0.40 -6.01 4.76
CA GLN A 416 -0.11 -4.61 4.39
C GLN A 416 1.02 -4.00 5.22
N VAL A 417 1.17 -4.42 6.49
CA VAL A 417 2.20 -3.91 7.42
C VAL A 417 3.63 -4.21 6.92
N VAL A 418 3.83 -5.35 6.26
CA VAL A 418 5.14 -5.83 5.76
C VAL A 418 5.28 -5.83 4.23
N SER A 419 4.18 -5.54 3.50
CA SER A 419 4.15 -5.51 2.03
C SER A 419 4.18 -4.08 1.49
N PRO A 420 4.78 -3.85 0.30
CA PRO A 420 4.88 -2.52 -0.29
C PRO A 420 3.54 -1.95 -0.72
N VAL A 421 3.31 -0.67 -0.43
CA VAL A 421 2.12 0.07 -0.85
C VAL A 421 2.14 0.33 -2.35
N LYS A 422 1.20 -0.29 -3.07
CA LYS A 422 1.02 -0.17 -4.53
C LYS A 422 0.10 1.00 -4.91
N TRP A 423 0.48 2.22 -4.53
CA TRP A 423 -0.36 3.39 -4.75
C TRP A 423 -0.43 3.81 -6.22
N GLU A 424 0.70 3.84 -6.93
CA GLU A 424 0.79 4.05 -8.38
C GLU A 424 -0.19 3.13 -9.13
N GLN A 425 -0.18 1.84 -8.82
CA GLN A 425 -1.06 0.82 -9.41
C GLN A 425 -2.53 1.03 -9.02
N THR A 426 -2.79 1.44 -7.77
CA THR A 426 -4.14 1.80 -7.29
C THR A 426 -4.71 3.00 -8.06
N MET A 427 -3.90 4.03 -8.30
CA MET A 427 -4.29 5.17 -9.13
C MET A 427 -4.58 4.75 -10.57
N HIS A 428 -3.77 3.86 -11.17
CA HIS A 428 -4.10 3.30 -12.48
C HIS A 428 -5.43 2.52 -12.48
N ALA A 429 -5.65 1.64 -11.50
CA ALA A 429 -6.87 0.82 -11.41
C ALA A 429 -8.16 1.63 -11.15
N ILE A 430 -8.08 2.75 -10.42
CA ILE A 430 -9.22 3.66 -10.17
C ILE A 430 -9.48 4.58 -11.35
N TYR A 431 -8.43 5.10 -11.99
CA TYR A 431 -8.57 6.13 -13.02
C TYR A 431 -8.61 5.61 -14.47
N GLU A 432 -8.39 4.32 -14.70
CA GLU A 432 -8.61 3.67 -16.00
C GLU A 432 -10.04 3.89 -16.54
N ARG A 433 -10.14 4.30 -17.81
CA ARG A 433 -11.42 4.55 -18.51
C ARG A 433 -11.23 4.56 -20.01
N ARG A 434 -12.34 4.44 -20.75
CA ARG A 434 -12.35 4.61 -22.20
C ARG A 434 -12.06 6.06 -22.57
N LYS A 435 -11.36 6.28 -23.70
CA LYS A 435 -11.08 7.62 -24.21
C LYS A 435 -12.39 8.37 -24.49
N GLY A 436 -12.53 9.56 -23.92
CA GLY A 436 -13.75 10.39 -24.02
C GLY A 436 -14.72 10.24 -22.84
N THR A 437 -14.54 9.23 -21.97
CA THR A 437 -15.28 9.15 -20.70
C THR A 437 -14.74 10.19 -19.71
N ALA A 438 -15.65 10.91 -19.03
CA ALA A 438 -15.32 11.90 -18.00
C ALA A 438 -14.56 11.28 -16.81
N PHE A 439 -13.90 12.13 -16.02
CA PHE A 439 -13.24 11.75 -14.76
C PHE A 439 -14.14 12.06 -13.56
N PRO A 440 -14.15 11.21 -12.52
CA PRO A 440 -14.89 11.48 -11.30
C PRO A 440 -14.26 12.67 -10.56
N GLN A 441 -15.05 13.32 -9.72
CA GLN A 441 -14.49 14.24 -8.73
C GLN A 441 -13.65 13.45 -7.72
N THR A 442 -12.50 13.98 -7.31
CA THR A 442 -11.60 13.31 -6.36
C THR A 442 -11.39 14.18 -5.14
N PHE A 443 -11.60 13.64 -3.94
CA PHE A 443 -11.45 14.35 -2.69
C PHE A 443 -10.39 13.70 -1.80
N GLU A 444 -9.30 14.40 -1.50
CA GLU A 444 -8.41 14.02 -0.39
C GLU A 444 -9.08 14.43 0.93
N VAL A 445 -9.51 13.42 1.70
CA VAL A 445 -10.32 13.56 2.92
C VAL A 445 -9.45 13.31 4.14
N GLY A 446 -8.77 14.37 4.60
CA GLY A 446 -7.89 14.32 5.77
C GLY A 446 -6.80 15.41 5.71
N PRO A 447 -5.82 15.36 6.63
CA PRO A 447 -4.74 16.34 6.68
C PRO A 447 -3.79 16.21 5.47
N GLY A 448 -3.19 17.34 5.08
CA GLY A 448 -2.25 17.42 3.97
C GLY A 448 -2.90 17.32 2.57
N LYS A 449 -2.13 17.73 1.56
CA LYS A 449 -2.54 17.79 0.13
C LYS A 449 -1.66 16.82 -0.71
N GLN A 450 -1.20 15.72 -0.10
CA GLN A 450 -0.11 14.88 -0.62
C GLN A 450 -0.58 13.86 -1.66
N LEU A 451 -1.74 13.24 -1.45
CA LEU A 451 -2.30 12.30 -2.43
C LEU A 451 -2.74 13.04 -3.70
N GLY A 452 -3.18 14.30 -3.60
CA GLY A 452 -3.40 15.20 -4.73
C GLY A 452 -2.13 15.47 -5.53
N ALA A 453 -1.00 15.74 -4.87
CA ALA A 453 0.29 15.93 -5.53
C ALA A 453 0.76 14.64 -6.25
N ILE A 454 0.59 13.47 -5.62
CA ILE A 454 0.88 12.17 -6.22
C ILE A 454 -0.06 11.88 -7.41
N LEU A 455 -1.36 12.15 -7.28
CA LEU A 455 -2.34 11.98 -8.35
C LEU A 455 -2.01 12.85 -9.57
N ARG A 456 -1.54 14.09 -9.36
CA ARG A 456 -1.06 14.96 -10.45
C ARG A 456 0.06 14.31 -11.27
N SER A 457 0.93 13.54 -10.62
CA SER A 457 2.03 12.82 -11.25
C SER A 457 1.62 11.48 -11.87
N CYS A 458 0.62 10.79 -11.34
CA CYS A 458 0.05 9.57 -11.94
C CYS A 458 -0.88 9.87 -13.13
N ASN A 459 -1.77 10.84 -13.00
CA ASN A 459 -2.81 11.15 -13.97
C ASN A 459 -3.25 12.63 -13.90
N LEU A 460 -2.61 13.47 -14.72
CA LEU A 460 -2.92 14.90 -14.84
C LEU A 460 -4.35 15.21 -15.31
N GLN A 461 -5.07 14.25 -15.93
CA GLN A 461 -6.47 14.45 -16.31
C GLN A 461 -7.41 14.24 -15.13
N ALA A 462 -7.21 13.16 -14.35
CA ALA A 462 -7.93 12.93 -13.10
C ALA A 462 -7.70 14.05 -12.08
N TRP A 463 -6.47 14.58 -12.00
CA TRP A 463 -6.14 15.68 -11.10
C TRP A 463 -6.88 17.00 -11.43
N ARG A 464 -7.47 17.18 -12.62
CA ARG A 464 -8.26 18.38 -12.93
C ARG A 464 -9.60 18.43 -12.21
N SER A 465 -10.09 17.30 -11.72
CA SER A 465 -11.29 17.19 -10.88
C SER A 465 -10.94 16.84 -9.42
N TYR A 466 -9.69 17.10 -9.01
CA TYR A 466 -9.24 16.96 -7.63
C TYR A 466 -9.67 18.15 -6.76
N SER A 467 -9.92 17.89 -5.48
CA SER A 467 -10.12 18.87 -4.42
C SER A 467 -9.63 18.29 -3.08
N HIS A 468 -9.31 19.17 -2.14
CA HIS A 468 -8.90 18.82 -0.77
C HIS A 468 -9.97 19.25 0.21
N VAL A 469 -10.25 18.43 1.23
CA VAL A 469 -11.14 18.82 2.33
C VAL A 469 -10.30 19.39 3.45
N GLU A 470 -10.19 20.73 3.48
CA GLU A 470 -9.33 21.43 4.42
C GLU A 470 -9.66 21.09 5.88
N VAL A 471 -8.64 20.79 6.69
CA VAL A 471 -8.79 20.37 8.09
C VAL A 471 -8.29 21.42 9.09
N LEU A 472 -7.53 22.39 8.61
CA LEU A 472 -7.03 23.55 9.34
C LEU A 472 -8.08 24.68 9.33
N GLU A 473 -7.92 25.69 10.20
CA GLU A 473 -8.72 26.90 10.09
C GLU A 473 -8.17 27.82 8.98
N ALA A 474 -9.03 28.65 8.39
CA ALA A 474 -8.66 29.48 7.26
C ALA A 474 -7.65 30.55 7.69
N GLY A 475 -6.41 30.43 7.20
CA GLY A 475 -5.26 31.25 7.60
C GLY A 475 -4.18 30.51 8.40
N GLU A 476 -4.40 29.25 8.80
CA GLU A 476 -3.37 28.41 9.44
C GLU A 476 -2.57 27.54 8.42
N ASP A 477 -2.34 28.00 7.18
CA ASP A 477 -1.57 27.20 6.18
C ASP A 477 -0.05 27.22 6.54
N PRO A 478 0.62 26.06 6.76
CA PRO A 478 1.99 26.04 7.30
C PRO A 478 3.13 26.39 6.32
N GLU A 479 2.82 26.72 5.07
CA GLU A 479 3.82 26.88 3.98
C GLU A 479 4.05 28.34 3.52
N GLU A 480 3.60 29.36 4.26
CA GLU A 480 4.07 30.75 4.08
C GLU A 480 5.17 31.12 5.10
N PRO A 481 6.47 30.98 4.76
CA PRO A 481 7.54 31.67 5.47
C PRO A 481 7.57 33.16 5.10
N LEU A 482 7.84 34.01 6.10
CA LEU A 482 8.19 35.43 5.93
C LEU A 482 9.58 35.61 5.31
#